data_AF-A0A3D5RAJ8-F1
#
_entry.id   AF-A0A3D5RAJ8-F1
#
_cell.length_a   1.000
_cell.length_b   1.000
_cell.length_c   1.000
_cell.angle_alpha   90.00
_cell.angle_beta   90.00
_cell.angle_gamma   90.00
#
_symmetry.space_group_name_H-M   'P 1'
#
loop_
_entity.id
_entity.type
_entity.pdbx_description
1 polymer ?
#
loop_
_entity_poly.entity_id
_entity_poly.type
_entity_poly.pdbx_seq_one_letter_code
_entity_poly.pdbx_strand_id
1 'polypeptide(L)'
;SGAVDIVVIDSVAALVPKAELEGNMGDAHVGLQARLMSQALRKLSGAIKKSNTTAIFINQLREKVGVMFGNPETTSGGRALKFYS
;
A
#
# COMPACT_ATOMS: atom_id res chain seq x y z
N SER A 1 24.66 5.42 -8.02
CA SER A 1 24.24 4.23 -8.78
C SER A 1 22.72 4.26 -8.91
N GLY A 2 22.21 4.56 -10.10
CA GLY A 2 20.79 4.55 -10.46
C GLY A 2 20.57 3.55 -11.59
N ALA A 3 20.65 2.26 -11.26
CA ALA A 3 20.53 1.19 -12.26
C ALA A 3 19.07 0.97 -12.72
N VAL A 4 18.11 1.60 -12.05
CA VAL A 4 16.67 1.43 -12.30
C VAL A 4 16.01 2.80 -12.26
N ASP A 5 15.45 3.22 -13.39
CA ASP A 5 14.74 4.49 -13.52
C ASP A 5 13.28 4.39 -13.10
N ILE A 6 12.64 3.23 -13.29
CA ILE A 6 11.23 3.01 -13.01
C ILE A 6 11.02 1.66 -12.33
N VAL A 7 10.20 1.64 -11.28
CA VAL A 7 9.68 0.43 -10.64
C VAL A 7 8.16 0.51 -10.61
N VAL A 8 7.48 -0.56 -11.06
CA VAL A 8 6.03 -0.67 -11.00
C VAL A 8 5.65 -1.78 -10.01
N ILE A 9 4.76 -1.46 -9.08
CA ILE A 9 4.20 -2.40 -8.11
C ILE A 9 2.74 -2.65 -8.50
N ASP A 10 2.48 -3.84 -9.05
CA ASP A 10 1.15 -4.32 -9.41
C ASP A 10 0.78 -5.54 -8.55
N SER A 11 -0.07 -5.43 -7.53
CA SER A 11 -0.76 -4.23 -7.02
C SER A 11 -0.60 -4.11 -5.50
N VAL A 12 -0.90 -2.93 -4.94
CA VAL A 12 -0.94 -2.68 -3.49
C VAL A 12 -1.88 -3.65 -2.79
N ALA A 13 -3.01 -4.00 -3.41
CA ALA A 13 -3.96 -4.94 -2.85
C ALA A 13 -3.37 -6.35 -2.65
N ALA A 14 -2.37 -6.74 -3.46
CA ALA A 14 -1.68 -8.02 -3.37
C ALA A 14 -0.49 -8.03 -2.40
N LEU A 15 -0.15 -6.89 -1.78
CA LEU A 15 0.89 -6.81 -0.76
C LEU A 15 0.37 -7.34 0.58
N VAL A 16 0.26 -8.67 0.69
CA VAL A 16 -0.25 -9.37 1.87
C VAL A 16 0.84 -9.45 2.94
N PRO A 17 0.58 -9.01 4.19
CA PRO A 17 1.53 -9.15 5.28
C PRO A 17 1.88 -10.62 5.57
N LYS A 18 3.13 -10.89 5.95
CA LYS A 18 3.60 -12.23 6.29
C LYS A 18 2.70 -12.95 7.31
N ALA A 19 2.27 -12.26 8.37
CA ALA A 19 1.42 -12.86 9.39
C ALA A 19 0.01 -13.25 8.89
N GLU A 20 -0.47 -12.61 7.81
CA GLU A 20 -1.73 -12.99 7.16
C GLU A 20 -1.52 -14.17 6.20
N LEU A 21 -0.35 -14.25 5.54
CA LEU A 21 0.01 -15.40 4.70
C LEU A 21 0.24 -16.69 5.51
N GLU A 22 0.80 -16.56 6.71
CA GLU A 22 1.07 -17.69 7.62
C GLU A 22 -0.11 -18.02 8.54
N GLY A 23 -1.11 -17.13 8.63
CA GLY A 23 -2.33 -17.31 9.41
C GLY A 23 -3.36 -18.20 8.71
N ASN A 24 -4.45 -18.48 9.41
CA ASN A 24 -5.59 -19.19 8.83
C ASN A 24 -6.59 -18.21 8.21
N MET A 25 -7.36 -18.71 7.24
CA MET A 25 -8.50 -17.96 6.72
C MET A 25 -9.51 -17.67 7.86
N GLY A 26 -9.80 -16.39 8.08
CA GLY A 26 -10.70 -15.93 9.14
C GLY A 26 -9.98 -15.34 10.35
N ASP A 27 -8.66 -15.45 10.44
CA ASP A 27 -7.89 -14.81 11.51
C ASP A 27 -7.95 -13.28 11.39
N ALA A 28 -8.13 -12.61 12.52
CA ALA A 28 -8.29 -11.16 12.56
C ALA A 28 -6.93 -10.44 12.53
N HIS A 29 -6.59 -9.82 11.40
CA HIS A 29 -5.37 -9.02 11.23
C HIS A 29 -5.64 -7.52 11.01
N VAL A 30 -6.33 -6.90 11.97
CA VAL A 30 -6.82 -5.52 11.84
C VAL A 30 -5.69 -4.52 11.58
N GLY A 31 -5.78 -3.85 10.42
CA GLY A 31 -4.91 -2.75 10.02
C GLY A 31 -3.46 -3.15 9.71
N LEU A 32 -3.15 -4.44 9.59
CA LEU A 32 -1.77 -4.91 9.42
C LEU A 32 -1.15 -4.42 8.11
N GLN A 33 -1.89 -4.52 7.00
CA GLN A 33 -1.45 -4.02 5.70
C GLN A 33 -1.23 -2.50 5.70
N ALA A 34 -2.10 -1.73 6.37
CA ALA A 34 -1.94 -0.27 6.47
C ALA A 34 -0.69 0.14 7.26
N ARG A 35 -0.35 -0.60 8.33
CA ARG A 35 0.90 -0.40 9.09
C ARG A 35 2.12 -0.74 8.23
N LEU A 36 2.08 -1.87 7.50
CA LEU A 36 3.14 -2.28 6.57
C LEU A 36 3.42 -1.17 5.55
N MET A 37 2.38 -0.68 4.86
CA MET A 37 2.50 0.39 3.86
C MET A 37 3.09 1.68 4.45
N SER A 38 2.63 2.08 5.64
CA SER A 38 3.13 3.29 6.31
C SER A 38 4.63 3.19 6.64
N GLN A 39 5.10 2.01 7.02
CA GLN A 39 6.52 1.77 7.30
C GLN A 39 7.34 1.67 6.02
N ALA A 40 6.83 0.96 5.00
CA ALA A 40 7.49 0.77 3.72
C ALA A 40 7.71 2.10 3.01
N LEU A 41 6.65 2.91 2.85
CA LEU A 41 6.73 4.20 2.15
C LEU A 41 7.66 5.20 2.85
N ARG A 42 7.69 5.20 4.18
CA ARG A 42 8.65 6.02 4.95
C ARG A 42 10.10 5.69 4.62
N LYS A 43 10.42 4.41 4.45
CA LYS A 43 11.79 3.97 4.07
C LYS A 43 12.06 4.20 2.58
N LEU A 44 11.10 3.89 1.73
CA LEU A 44 11.24 3.97 0.28
C LEU A 44 11.36 5.40 -0.23
N SER A 45 10.64 6.36 0.36
CA SER A 45 10.65 7.77 -0.08
C SER A 45 12.07 8.35 -0.13
N GLY A 46 12.88 8.10 0.91
CA GLY A 46 14.28 8.53 0.93
C GLY A 46 15.16 7.81 -0.08
N ALA A 47 14.93 6.51 -0.30
CA ALA A 47 15.69 5.73 -1.28
C ALA A 47 15.37 6.16 -2.72
N ILE A 48 14.09 6.27 -3.06
CA ILE A 48 13.55 6.75 -4.35
C ILE A 48 14.16 8.11 -4.71
N LYS A 49 14.16 9.06 -3.77
CA LYS A 49 14.72 10.39 -4.02
C LYS A 49 16.22 10.36 -4.29
N LYS A 50 16.98 9.55 -3.55
CA LYS A 50 18.44 9.43 -3.72
C LYS A 50 18.84 8.71 -5.01
N SER A 51 18.04 7.75 -5.46
CA SER A 51 18.29 7.01 -6.69
C SER A 51 17.72 7.69 -7.94
N ASN A 52 16.91 8.74 -7.77
CA ASN A 52 16.15 9.39 -8.85
C ASN A 52 15.27 8.41 -9.65
N THR A 53 14.68 7.45 -8.94
CA THR A 53 13.82 6.41 -9.51
C THR A 53 12.34 6.80 -9.37
N THR A 54 11.52 6.58 -10.38
CA THR A 54 10.06 6.72 -10.27
C THR A 54 9.45 5.39 -9.79
N ALA A 55 8.65 5.43 -8.73
CA ALA A 55 7.90 4.27 -8.25
C ALA A 55 6.41 4.44 -8.53
N ILE A 56 5.81 3.52 -9.27
CA ILE A 56 4.39 3.51 -9.64
C ILE A 56 3.70 2.41 -8.84
N PHE A 57 2.62 2.76 -8.13
CA PHE A 57 1.82 1.81 -7.37
C PHE A 57 0.44 1.67 -8.01
N ILE A 58 0.11 0.47 -8.48
CA ILE A 58 -1.24 0.15 -8.95
C ILE A 58 -2.07 -0.25 -7.74
N ASN A 59 -3.26 0.33 -7.60
CA ASN A 59 -4.17 0.03 -6.51
C ASN A 59 -5.59 -0.19 -7.04
N GLN A 60 -6.39 -0.90 -6.25
CA GLN A 60 -7.74 -1.28 -6.60
C GLN A 60 -8.73 -0.46 -5.77
N LEU A 61 -9.83 -0.07 -6.39
CA LEU A 61 -10.97 0.50 -5.68
C LEU A 61 -11.69 -0.60 -4.89
N ARG A 62 -12.24 -0.19 -3.75
CA ARG A 62 -13.08 -0.96 -2.84
C ARG A 62 -14.18 -0.05 -2.33
N GLU A 63 -15.28 -0.62 -1.89
CA GLU A 63 -16.34 0.15 -1.22
C GLU A 63 -16.21 -0.01 0.29
N LYS A 64 -16.33 1.11 1.01
CA LYS A 64 -16.39 1.12 2.47
C LYS A 64 -17.85 0.95 2.91
N VAL A 65 -18.15 -0.24 3.43
CA VAL A 65 -19.48 -0.54 4.01
C VAL A 65 -19.77 0.42 5.18
N GLY A 66 -21.01 0.93 5.22
CA GLY A 66 -21.51 1.79 6.30
C GLY A 66 -21.35 3.30 6.08
N VAL A 67 -20.91 3.75 4.91
CA VAL A 67 -20.92 5.18 4.54
C VAL A 67 -22.30 5.53 3.97
N MET A 68 -23.10 6.31 4.71
CA MET A 68 -24.43 6.77 4.26
C MET A 68 -24.42 8.13 3.56
N PHE A 69 -23.33 8.90 3.70
CA PHE A 69 -23.14 10.21 3.06
C PHE A 69 -21.68 10.37 2.59
N GLY A 70 -21.48 10.90 1.38
CA GLY A 70 -20.16 11.10 0.76
C GLY A 70 -19.76 9.97 -0.20
N ASN A 71 -18.52 10.00 -0.70
CA ASN A 71 -18.00 8.96 -1.60
C ASN A 71 -17.62 7.69 -0.78
N PRO A 72 -18.23 6.52 -1.06
CA PRO A 72 -17.91 5.27 -0.37
C PRO A 72 -16.61 4.61 -0.88
N GLU A 73 -16.01 5.10 -1.94
CA GLU A 73 -14.79 4.54 -2.52
C GLU A 73 -13.58 4.68 -1.59
N THR A 74 -12.87 3.58 -1.44
CA THR A 74 -11.61 3.48 -0.71
C THR A 74 -10.62 2.62 -1.49
N THR A 75 -9.36 2.61 -1.05
CA THR A 75 -8.29 1.83 -1.66
C THR A 75 -7.60 0.96 -0.61
N SER A 76 -7.02 -0.16 -1.03
CA SER A 76 -6.25 -1.05 -0.15
C SER A 76 -4.97 -0.39 0.38
N GLY A 77 -4.40 -0.92 1.47
CA GLY A 77 -3.14 -0.44 2.03
C GLY A 77 -3.25 0.82 2.92
N GLY A 78 -4.46 1.25 3.27
CA GLY A 78 -4.70 2.40 4.14
C GLY A 78 -4.43 3.75 3.47
N ARG A 79 -4.13 4.78 4.27
CA ARG A 79 -4.00 6.17 3.78
C ARG A 79 -2.58 6.58 3.40
N ALA A 80 -1.56 5.82 3.79
CA ALA A 80 -0.17 6.23 3.64
C ALA A 80 0.19 6.57 2.19
N LEU A 81 -0.18 5.71 1.23
CA LEU A 81 0.11 5.93 -0.18
C LEU A 81 -0.39 7.30 -0.67
N LYS A 82 -1.60 7.72 -0.27
CA LYS A 82 -2.19 9.01 -0.64
C LYS A 82 -1.42 10.25 -0.15
N PHE A 83 -0.58 10.10 0.89
CA PHE A 83 0.23 11.20 1.42
C PHE A 83 1.67 11.22 0.88
N TYR A 84 2.13 10.10 0.29
CA TYR A 84 3.47 9.98 -0.28
C TYR A 84 3.47 10.09 -1.81
N SER A 85 2.31 9.98 -2.45
CA SER A 85 2.09 10.13 -3.91
C SER A 85 1.92 11.58 -4.32
#